data_AF-A0A4Q3EH45-F1
#
_entry.id   AF-A0A4Q3EH45-F1
#
_cell.length_a   1.000
_cell.length_b   1.000
_cell.length_c   1.000
_cell.angle_alpha   90.00
_cell.angle_beta   90.00
_cell.angle_gamma   90.00
#
_symmetry.space_group_name_H-M   'P 1'
#
loop_
_entity.id
_entity.type
_entity.pdbx_description
1 polymer ?
#
loop_
_entity_poly.entity_id
_entity_poly.type
_entity_poly.pdbx_seq_one_letter_code
_entity_poly.pdbx_strand_id
1 'polypeptide(L)'
;MNWWHYLILANLYLALFYGFYLLLLRKETYFMLNRVYLVSAAILSFFIPMIQSEWVKNLFITQKVQQTIYYIDPGFIYQVSPQNNTDFTVAQLFTSLYWLVAMLLFARLFYRFFVLSRLIQQNESGRAYSFFGQIRVDVTLPQYEVVYQHEAVHARHLHSADVLLFEMLTILNWFNPVIYFYRKAIKYNHEFMADKSAVSFGVDKSDYAMLLLSQQMGVQPNTLVNSFFNQSLLKQRILMLHKNPSKRIALLKYGLSAPLFGLMLIFTSATISKEQTILNISEKIKLNYGLRFTAFQQVGKYLEYIKDQNLVSKSAKITNSVIIPPVYIGDNAEINNSVVGPHVSIGNGTKVTDSIVKKSIVQEKATIKNANISNSMLGNSATFEGRSADLSVGDFNVIIQ
;
A
#
# COMPACT_ATOMS: atom_id res chain seq x y z
N MET A 1 -5.82 0.02 3.54
CA MET A 1 -4.76 0.19 2.52
C MET A 1 -5.40 0.45 1.16
N ASN A 2 -5.07 1.55 0.48
CA ASN A 2 -5.52 1.79 -0.90
C ASN A 2 -4.98 0.69 -1.84
N TRP A 3 -5.76 0.29 -2.85
CA TRP A 3 -5.38 -0.69 -3.87
C TRP A 3 -4.01 -0.37 -4.50
N TRP A 4 -3.73 0.90 -4.77
CA TRP A 4 -2.44 1.32 -5.34
C TRP A 4 -1.26 1.06 -4.40
N HIS A 5 -1.42 1.31 -3.11
CA HIS A 5 -0.39 0.99 -2.11
C HIS A 5 -0.15 -0.51 -2.00
N TYR A 6 -1.22 -1.32 -2.04
CA TYR A 6 -1.12 -2.77 -2.05
C TYR A 6 -0.32 -3.26 -3.26
N LEU A 7 -0.65 -2.77 -4.46
CA LEU A 7 -0.02 -3.18 -5.70
C LEU A 7 1.48 -2.80 -5.72
N ILE A 8 1.84 -1.62 -5.22
CA ILE A 8 3.25 -1.21 -5.09
C ILE A 8 4.01 -2.13 -4.12
N LEU A 9 3.46 -2.40 -2.92
CA LEU A 9 4.10 -3.28 -1.94
C LEU A 9 4.28 -4.70 -2.47
N ALA A 10 3.26 -5.26 -3.12
CA ALA A 10 3.33 -6.60 -3.70
C ALA A 10 4.43 -6.69 -4.78
N ASN A 11 4.54 -5.67 -5.64
CA ASN A 11 5.57 -5.62 -6.68
C ASN A 11 6.98 -5.39 -6.11
N LEU A 12 7.10 -4.63 -5.02
CA LEU A 12 8.36 -4.47 -4.29
C LEU A 12 8.85 -5.81 -3.72
N TYR A 13 7.96 -6.57 -3.06
CA TYR A 13 8.31 -7.88 -2.52
C TYR A 13 8.63 -8.90 -3.61
N LEU A 14 7.90 -8.86 -4.72
CA LEU A 14 8.21 -9.66 -5.90
C LEU A 14 9.64 -9.38 -6.39
N ALA A 15 10.04 -8.10 -6.50
CA ALA A 15 11.39 -7.71 -6.89
C ALA A 15 12.46 -8.16 -5.90
N LEU A 16 12.22 -8.00 -4.59
CA LEU A 16 13.18 -8.39 -3.55
C LEU A 16 13.42 -9.90 -3.52
N PHE A 17 12.35 -10.71 -3.58
CA PHE A 17 12.51 -12.16 -3.67
C PHE A 17 13.20 -12.60 -4.97
N TYR A 18 12.87 -11.97 -6.11
CA TYR A 18 13.56 -12.29 -7.34
C TYR A 18 15.05 -11.95 -7.27
N GLY A 19 15.39 -10.81 -6.67
CA GLY A 19 16.77 -10.38 -6.43
C GLY A 19 17.53 -11.40 -5.59
N PHE A 20 16.93 -11.90 -4.52
CA PHE A 20 17.51 -12.97 -3.70
C PHE A 20 17.77 -14.24 -4.52
N TYR A 21 16.81 -14.67 -5.35
CA TYR A 21 17.01 -15.79 -6.27
C TYR A 21 18.19 -15.54 -7.22
N LEU A 22 18.23 -14.37 -7.85
CA LEU A 22 19.26 -14.02 -8.84
C LEU A 22 20.68 -14.07 -8.24
N LEU A 23 20.83 -13.55 -7.03
CA LEU A 23 22.12 -13.41 -6.35
C LEU A 23 22.61 -14.73 -5.73
N LEU A 24 21.72 -15.49 -5.08
CA LEU A 24 22.12 -16.62 -4.25
C LEU A 24 21.76 -17.98 -4.83
N LEU A 25 20.60 -18.11 -5.48
CA LEU A 25 19.98 -19.41 -5.77
C LEU A 25 20.06 -19.84 -7.24
N ARG A 26 20.10 -18.89 -8.18
CA ARG A 26 20.11 -19.16 -9.63
C ARG A 26 21.21 -20.12 -10.08
N LYS A 27 22.35 -20.09 -9.41
CA LYS A 27 23.51 -20.94 -9.72
C LYS A 27 23.43 -22.31 -9.07
N GLU A 28 22.49 -22.58 -8.18
CA GLU A 28 22.43 -23.84 -7.44
C GLU A 28 21.78 -24.97 -8.27
N THR A 29 22.32 -26.18 -8.15
CA THR A 29 21.82 -27.36 -8.89
C THR A 29 20.71 -28.12 -8.15
N TYR A 30 20.20 -27.56 -7.06
CA TYR A 30 19.02 -28.07 -6.34
C TYR A 30 17.75 -27.56 -7.02
N PHE A 31 17.47 -28.05 -8.23
CA PHE A 31 16.41 -27.51 -9.08
C PHE A 31 15.02 -27.56 -8.42
N MET A 32 14.69 -28.64 -7.71
CA MET A 32 13.44 -28.74 -6.93
C MET A 32 13.31 -27.64 -5.86
N LEU A 33 14.37 -27.35 -5.10
CA LEU A 33 14.33 -26.29 -4.10
C LEU A 33 14.23 -24.90 -4.74
N ASN A 34 14.92 -24.69 -5.87
CA ASN A 34 14.79 -23.47 -6.66
C ASN A 34 13.36 -23.28 -7.19
N ARG A 35 12.70 -24.34 -7.65
CA ARG A 35 11.30 -24.31 -8.09
C ARG A 35 10.38 -23.93 -6.93
N VAL A 36 10.48 -24.66 -5.81
CA VAL A 36 9.67 -24.39 -4.61
C VAL A 36 9.85 -22.95 -4.17
N TYR A 37 11.10 -22.47 -4.07
CA TYR A 37 11.40 -21.09 -3.73
C TYR A 37 10.75 -20.09 -4.69
N LEU A 38 10.91 -20.26 -6.01
CA LEU A 38 10.39 -19.31 -7.00
C LEU A 38 8.86 -19.21 -6.94
N VAL A 39 8.17 -20.36 -6.84
CA VAL A 39 6.71 -20.42 -6.74
C VAL A 39 6.24 -19.84 -5.41
N SER A 40 6.83 -20.26 -4.29
CA SER A 40 6.44 -19.76 -2.97
C SER A 40 6.71 -18.27 -2.83
N ALA A 41 7.85 -17.78 -3.31
CA ALA A 41 8.20 -16.36 -3.27
C ALA A 41 7.22 -15.50 -4.08
N ALA A 42 6.87 -15.95 -5.29
CA ALA A 42 5.93 -15.25 -6.14
C ALA A 42 4.52 -15.22 -5.53
N ILE A 43 4.08 -16.29 -4.86
CA ILE A 43 2.80 -16.30 -4.14
C ILE A 43 2.88 -15.39 -2.91
N LEU A 44 3.90 -15.59 -2.05
CA LEU A 44 4.08 -14.84 -0.81
C LEU A 44 4.20 -13.33 -1.04
N SER A 45 4.77 -12.86 -2.15
CA SER A 45 4.84 -11.42 -2.43
C SER A 45 3.46 -10.75 -2.49
N PHE A 46 2.40 -11.47 -2.89
CA PHE A 46 1.01 -10.96 -2.89
C PHE A 46 0.31 -11.21 -1.56
N PHE A 47 0.61 -12.34 -0.90
CA PHE A 47 0.00 -12.66 0.39
C PHE A 47 0.54 -11.81 1.53
N ILE A 48 1.82 -11.44 1.55
CA ILE A 48 2.44 -10.64 2.63
C ILE A 48 1.71 -9.30 2.84
N PRO A 49 1.47 -8.45 1.82
CA PRO A 49 0.70 -7.21 1.99
C PRO A 49 -0.77 -7.44 2.38
N MET A 50 -1.32 -8.63 2.09
CA MET A 50 -2.69 -9.01 2.45
C MET A 50 -2.78 -9.51 3.90
N ILE A 51 -1.72 -10.12 4.43
CA ILE A 51 -1.58 -10.56 5.82
C ILE A 51 -1.38 -9.31 6.71
N GLN A 52 -2.43 -8.50 6.82
CA GLN A 52 -2.53 -7.37 7.74
C GLN A 52 -2.99 -7.84 9.12
N SER A 53 -2.55 -9.04 9.53
CA SER A 53 -3.08 -9.70 10.72
C SER A 53 -2.68 -8.91 11.97
N GLU A 54 -3.68 -8.52 12.77
CA GLU A 54 -3.49 -7.90 14.09
C GLU A 54 -2.57 -8.73 14.97
N TRP A 55 -2.49 -10.04 14.77
CA TRP A 55 -1.54 -10.92 15.46
C TRP A 55 -0.07 -10.53 15.22
N VAL A 56 0.32 -10.17 13.99
CA VAL A 56 1.69 -9.71 13.68
C VAL A 56 1.92 -8.35 14.34
N LYS A 57 0.94 -7.44 14.30
CA LYS A 57 1.03 -6.13 14.98
C LYS A 57 1.21 -6.28 16.48
N ASN A 58 0.47 -7.20 17.11
CA ASN A 58 0.53 -7.48 18.55
C ASN A 58 1.85 -8.13 18.99
N LEU A 59 2.53 -8.86 18.10
CA LEU A 59 3.86 -9.42 18.38
C LEU A 59 4.99 -8.38 18.35
N PHE A 60 4.82 -7.27 17.62
CA PHE A 60 5.89 -6.28 17.41
C PHE A 60 5.60 -4.88 17.96
N ILE A 61 4.36 -4.55 18.35
CA ILE A 61 3.96 -3.23 18.88
C ILE A 61 3.06 -3.41 20.11
N THR A 62 3.66 -3.42 21.29
CA THR A 62 2.95 -3.32 22.58
C THR A 62 2.73 -1.85 22.96
N GLN A 63 1.78 -1.19 22.31
CA GLN A 63 1.12 -0.02 22.92
C GLN A 63 -0.39 -0.11 22.72
N LYS A 64 -1.07 -0.72 23.70
CA LYS A 64 -2.51 -0.57 23.88
C LYS A 64 -2.76 0.84 24.40
N VAL A 65 -3.07 1.78 23.51
CA VAL A 65 -3.68 3.05 23.93
C VAL A 65 -5.15 2.74 24.25
N GLN A 66 -5.49 2.68 25.53
CA GLN A 66 -6.88 2.59 25.97
C GLN A 66 -7.61 3.87 25.57
N GLN A 67 -8.60 3.73 24.68
CA GLN A 67 -9.52 4.81 24.37
C GLN A 67 -10.70 4.75 25.34
N THR A 68 -10.83 5.78 26.18
CA THR A 68 -12.06 6.03 26.92
C THR A 68 -13.00 6.80 26.00
N ILE A 69 -14.04 6.16 25.51
CA ILE A 69 -15.07 6.78 24.68
C ILE A 69 -15.97 7.61 25.59
N TYR A 70 -15.98 8.94 25.41
CA TYR A 70 -17.01 9.81 25.97
C TYR A 70 -18.14 9.90 24.94
N TYR A 71 -19.33 9.41 25.30
CA TYR A 71 -20.54 9.63 24.51
C TYR A 71 -20.93 11.11 24.62
N ILE A 72 -20.93 11.82 23.50
CA ILE A 72 -21.50 13.16 23.37
C ILE A 72 -22.70 13.06 22.42
N ASP A 73 -23.84 13.56 22.89
CA ASP A 73 -25.14 13.65 22.24
C ASP A 73 -25.05 14.34 20.86
N PRO A 74 -25.82 13.94 19.82
CA PRO A 74 -25.60 14.40 18.45
C PRO A 74 -26.25 15.78 18.23
N GLY A 75 -25.49 16.84 18.57
CA GLY A 75 -25.81 18.21 18.19
C GLY A 75 -25.27 18.55 16.80
N PHE A 76 -26.16 18.56 15.80
CA PHE A 76 -25.94 18.98 14.40
C PHE A 76 -24.73 18.34 13.69
N ILE A 77 -25.01 17.21 13.03
CA ILE A 77 -24.19 16.73 11.92
C ILE A 77 -24.25 17.81 10.84
N TYR A 78 -23.13 18.53 10.62
CA TYR A 78 -22.89 19.03 9.28
C TYR A 78 -22.82 17.79 8.41
N GLN A 79 -23.91 17.48 7.73
CA GLN A 79 -23.88 16.60 6.59
C GLN A 79 -23.07 17.38 5.56
N VAL A 80 -21.74 17.28 5.64
CA VAL A 80 -20.91 17.34 4.45
C VAL A 80 -21.42 16.15 3.66
N SER A 81 -22.50 16.37 2.89
CA SER A 81 -22.78 15.52 1.76
C SER A 81 -21.43 15.49 1.06
N PRO A 82 -20.77 14.33 0.90
CA PRO A 82 -19.68 14.27 -0.04
C PRO A 82 -20.29 14.88 -1.29
N GLN A 83 -19.72 16.00 -1.72
CA GLN A 83 -19.99 16.46 -3.06
C GLN A 83 -19.51 15.26 -3.86
N ASN A 84 -20.46 14.39 -4.25
CA ASN A 84 -20.26 13.38 -5.26
C ASN A 84 -20.09 14.21 -6.53
N ASN A 85 -18.95 14.88 -6.63
CA ASN A 85 -18.36 15.17 -7.89
C ASN A 85 -18.16 13.78 -8.48
N THR A 86 -19.16 13.38 -9.26
CA THR A 86 -19.05 12.38 -10.32
C THR A 86 -18.12 12.90 -11.43
N ASP A 87 -17.30 13.92 -11.14
CA ASP A 87 -16.13 14.25 -11.90
C ASP A 87 -15.19 13.06 -11.79
N PHE A 88 -15.12 12.34 -12.90
CA PHE A 88 -14.20 11.23 -13.11
C PHE A 88 -12.81 11.65 -12.65
N THR A 89 -12.40 11.19 -11.47
CA THR A 89 -11.10 11.57 -10.93
C THR A 89 -10.03 10.88 -11.78
N VAL A 90 -8.91 11.55 -12.06
CA VAL A 90 -7.78 10.97 -12.81
C VAL A 90 -7.39 9.58 -12.29
N ALA A 91 -7.48 9.35 -10.98
CA ALA A 91 -7.26 8.05 -10.36
C ALA A 91 -8.22 6.94 -10.84
N GLN A 92 -9.50 7.26 -11.03
CA GLN A 92 -10.52 6.31 -11.53
C GLN A 92 -10.26 5.94 -12.99
N LEU A 93 -9.77 6.89 -13.81
CA LEU A 93 -9.33 6.62 -15.17
C LEU A 93 -8.16 5.63 -15.20
N PHE A 94 -7.13 5.83 -14.37
CA PHE A 94 -6.00 4.90 -14.30
C PHE A 94 -6.41 3.51 -13.78
N THR A 95 -7.29 3.44 -12.80
CA THR A 95 -7.78 2.15 -12.28
C THR A 95 -8.61 1.40 -13.32
N SER A 96 -9.50 2.09 -14.05
CA SER A 96 -10.29 1.46 -15.12
C SER A 96 -9.43 0.99 -16.28
N LEU A 97 -8.45 1.80 -16.72
CA LEU A 97 -7.48 1.42 -17.76
C LEU A 97 -6.67 0.17 -17.35
N TYR A 98 -6.22 0.11 -16.11
CA TYR A 98 -5.50 -1.05 -15.59
C TYR A 98 -6.33 -2.34 -15.71
N TRP A 99 -7.59 -2.32 -15.29
CA TRP A 99 -8.47 -3.49 -15.37
C TRP A 99 -8.85 -3.85 -16.80
N LEU A 100 -9.02 -2.86 -17.68
CA LEU A 100 -9.26 -3.09 -19.11
C LEU A 100 -8.10 -3.85 -19.75
N VAL A 101 -6.86 -3.42 -19.52
CA VAL A 101 -5.67 -4.12 -20.04
C VAL A 101 -5.56 -5.52 -19.47
N ALA A 102 -5.77 -5.69 -18.15
CA ALA A 102 -5.76 -7.00 -17.51
C ALA A 102 -6.81 -7.94 -18.11
N MET A 103 -8.03 -7.44 -18.36
CA MET A 103 -9.12 -8.20 -18.98
C MET A 103 -8.79 -8.63 -20.41
N LEU A 104 -8.21 -7.75 -21.23
CA LEU A 104 -7.76 -8.09 -22.59
C LEU A 104 -6.69 -9.18 -22.59
N LEU A 105 -5.71 -9.09 -21.68
CA LEU A 105 -4.66 -10.10 -21.53
C LEU A 105 -5.22 -11.43 -21.03
N PHE A 106 -6.22 -11.40 -20.14
CA PHE A 106 -6.92 -12.59 -19.68
C PHE A 106 -7.71 -13.27 -20.80
N ALA A 107 -8.44 -12.51 -21.61
CA ALA A 107 -9.13 -13.02 -22.80
C ALA A 107 -8.14 -13.64 -23.79
N ARG A 108 -6.98 -13.01 -24.00
CA ARG A 108 -5.89 -13.57 -24.84
C ARG A 108 -5.35 -14.89 -24.29
N LEU A 109 -5.18 -15.00 -22.97
CA LEU A 109 -4.75 -16.25 -22.32
C LEU A 109 -5.79 -17.35 -22.52
N PHE A 110 -7.07 -17.05 -22.31
CA PHE A 110 -8.16 -17.99 -22.51
C PHE A 110 -8.25 -18.49 -23.96
N TYR A 111 -8.14 -17.58 -24.93
CA TYR A 111 -8.09 -17.93 -26.35
C TYR A 111 -6.90 -18.86 -26.67
N ARG A 112 -5.70 -18.55 -26.18
CA ARG A 112 -4.51 -19.40 -26.36
C ARG A 112 -4.69 -20.78 -25.77
N PHE A 113 -5.26 -20.85 -24.56
CA PHE A 113 -5.57 -22.12 -23.92
C PHE A 113 -6.55 -22.95 -24.77
N PHE A 114 -7.63 -22.33 -25.25
CA PHE A 114 -8.62 -23.00 -26.09
C PHE A 114 -8.02 -23.54 -27.41
N VAL A 115 -7.18 -22.74 -28.08
CA VAL A 115 -6.48 -23.18 -29.30
C VAL A 115 -5.53 -24.34 -29.00
N LEU A 116 -4.78 -24.27 -27.90
CA LEU A 116 -3.87 -25.33 -27.49
C LEU A 116 -4.63 -26.63 -27.18
N SER A 117 -5.77 -26.55 -26.49
CA SER A 117 -6.62 -27.73 -26.23
C SER A 117 -7.10 -28.40 -27.52
N ARG A 118 -7.37 -27.63 -28.59
CA ARG A 118 -7.71 -28.18 -29.92
C ARG A 118 -6.50 -28.80 -30.62
N LEU A 119 -5.34 -28.14 -30.59
CA LEU A 119 -4.11 -28.66 -31.20
C LEU A 119 -3.65 -29.97 -30.55
N ILE A 120 -3.79 -30.09 -29.23
CA ILE A 120 -3.48 -31.34 -28.52
C ILE A 120 -4.40 -32.48 -28.98
N GLN A 121 -5.58 -32.24 -29.55
CA GLN A 121 -6.40 -33.33 -30.11
C GLN A 121 -5.92 -33.81 -31.47
N GLN A 122 -5.09 -33.03 -32.18
CA GLN A 122 -4.57 -33.37 -33.49
C GLN A 122 -3.19 -34.08 -33.36
N ASN A 123 -3.01 -35.20 -34.05
CA ASN A 123 -1.76 -35.95 -34.04
C ASN A 123 -0.79 -35.34 -35.06
N GLU A 124 0.06 -34.40 -34.62
CA GLU A 124 1.17 -33.92 -35.45
C GLU A 124 2.38 -34.85 -35.33
N SER A 125 2.84 -35.37 -36.47
CA SER A 125 4.09 -36.12 -36.59
C SER A 125 5.31 -35.20 -36.43
N GLY A 126 6.33 -35.68 -35.75
CA GLY A 126 7.68 -35.11 -35.64
C GLY A 126 7.92 -34.30 -34.37
N ARG A 127 7.05 -34.36 -33.36
CA ARG A 127 7.14 -33.52 -32.15
C ARG A 127 6.99 -34.30 -30.85
N ALA A 128 7.63 -33.79 -29.81
CA ALA A 128 7.44 -34.22 -28.43
C ALA A 128 6.91 -33.02 -27.63
N TYR A 129 5.89 -33.24 -26.81
CA TYR A 129 5.37 -32.25 -25.89
C TYR A 129 4.67 -32.89 -24.69
N SER A 130 4.68 -32.17 -23.58
CA SER A 130 4.02 -32.54 -22.34
C SER A 130 3.15 -31.38 -21.82
N PHE A 131 1.85 -31.64 -21.64
CA PHE A 131 0.90 -30.63 -21.18
C PHE A 131 -0.11 -31.23 -20.20
N PHE A 132 -0.25 -30.64 -19.02
CA PHE A 132 -1.19 -31.07 -17.97
C PHE A 132 -1.13 -32.57 -17.64
N GLY A 133 0.08 -33.12 -17.55
CA GLY A 133 0.28 -34.52 -17.22
C GLY A 133 0.13 -35.48 -18.40
N GLN A 134 -0.31 -35.00 -19.57
CA GLN A 134 -0.34 -35.78 -20.81
C GLN A 134 1.02 -35.69 -21.51
N ILE A 135 1.58 -36.84 -21.87
CA ILE A 135 2.85 -36.96 -22.59
C ILE A 135 2.54 -37.41 -24.01
N ARG A 136 3.10 -36.73 -25.01
CA ARG A 136 3.12 -37.20 -26.39
C ARG A 136 4.52 -37.07 -26.96
N VAL A 137 5.04 -38.17 -27.49
CA VAL A 137 6.35 -38.23 -28.12
C VAL A 137 6.17 -39.01 -29.41
N ASP A 138 6.58 -38.43 -30.53
CA ASP A 138 6.61 -39.18 -31.78
C ASP A 138 7.68 -40.28 -31.71
N VAL A 139 7.25 -41.51 -32.01
CA VAL A 139 8.08 -42.72 -32.05
C VAL A 139 9.19 -42.62 -33.10
N THR A 140 9.04 -41.75 -34.11
CA THR A 140 10.07 -41.51 -35.14
C THR A 140 11.28 -40.69 -34.65
N LEU A 141 11.23 -40.14 -33.43
CA LEU A 141 12.32 -39.32 -32.91
C LEU A 141 13.56 -40.15 -32.53
N PRO A 142 14.77 -39.69 -32.89
CA PRO A 142 16.01 -40.30 -32.41
C PRO A 142 16.08 -40.28 -30.89
N GLN A 143 16.55 -41.37 -30.29
CA GLN A 143 16.63 -41.54 -28.84
C GLN A 143 15.28 -41.33 -28.14
N TYR A 144 14.20 -41.87 -28.73
CA TYR A 144 12.82 -41.81 -28.21
C TYR A 144 12.74 -41.92 -26.69
N GLU A 145 13.39 -42.93 -26.10
CA GLU A 145 13.31 -43.18 -24.65
C GLU A 145 13.85 -42.01 -23.83
N VAL A 146 14.93 -41.37 -24.29
CA VAL A 146 15.55 -40.21 -23.62
C VAL A 146 14.62 -39.00 -23.68
N VAL A 147 14.01 -38.77 -24.84
CA VAL A 147 13.03 -37.69 -25.06
C VAL A 147 11.76 -37.96 -24.26
N TYR A 148 11.32 -39.21 -24.18
CA TYR A 148 10.18 -39.62 -23.36
C TYR A 148 10.44 -39.38 -21.87
N GLN A 149 11.62 -39.77 -21.35
CA GLN A 149 11.96 -39.50 -19.96
C GLN A 149 12.05 -37.99 -19.66
N HIS A 150 12.51 -37.18 -20.62
CA HIS A 150 12.48 -35.72 -20.52
C HIS A 150 11.03 -35.19 -20.38
N GLU A 151 10.15 -35.55 -21.32
CA GLU A 151 8.74 -35.12 -21.30
C GLU A 151 7.95 -35.67 -20.10
N ALA A 152 8.32 -36.85 -19.61
CA ALA A 152 7.72 -37.47 -18.43
C ALA A 152 7.95 -36.66 -17.16
N VAL A 153 9.09 -35.98 -17.02
CA VAL A 153 9.35 -35.07 -15.88
C VAL A 153 8.38 -33.88 -15.93
N HIS A 154 8.15 -33.29 -17.10
CA HIS A 154 7.21 -32.18 -17.26
C HIS A 154 5.77 -32.56 -16.85
N ALA A 155 5.36 -33.78 -17.19
CA ALA A 155 4.06 -34.32 -16.82
C ALA A 155 3.98 -34.61 -15.31
N ARG A 156 4.93 -35.40 -14.79
CA ARG A 156 4.96 -35.83 -13.38
C ARG A 156 5.02 -34.66 -12.40
N HIS A 157 5.79 -33.63 -12.73
CA HIS A 157 5.94 -32.45 -11.89
C HIS A 157 4.93 -31.35 -12.17
N LEU A 158 3.99 -31.55 -13.12
CA LEU A 158 2.97 -30.58 -13.51
C LEU A 158 3.56 -29.21 -13.86
N HIS A 159 4.64 -29.18 -14.65
CA HIS A 159 5.31 -27.93 -15.05
C HIS A 159 4.35 -26.96 -15.79
N SER A 160 3.36 -27.50 -16.50
CA SER A 160 2.28 -26.71 -17.11
C SER A 160 1.47 -25.88 -16.12
N ALA A 161 1.26 -26.34 -14.89
CA ALA A 161 0.54 -25.59 -13.86
C ALA A 161 1.34 -24.36 -13.39
N ASP A 162 2.65 -24.52 -13.20
CA ASP A 162 3.55 -23.40 -12.88
C ASP A 162 3.55 -22.35 -13.99
N VAL A 163 3.59 -22.79 -15.27
CA VAL A 163 3.53 -21.87 -16.41
C VAL A 163 2.24 -21.05 -16.37
N LEU A 164 1.09 -21.69 -16.14
CA LEU A 164 -0.18 -20.96 -16.02
C LEU A 164 -0.22 -20.02 -14.81
N LEU A 165 0.31 -20.43 -13.67
CA LEU A 165 0.43 -19.56 -12.49
C LEU A 165 1.20 -18.28 -12.85
N PHE A 166 2.36 -18.40 -13.50
CA PHE A 166 3.15 -17.24 -13.88
C PHE A 166 2.52 -16.43 -15.03
N GLU A 167 1.74 -17.04 -15.92
CA GLU A 167 0.90 -16.30 -16.88
C GLU A 167 -0.15 -15.44 -16.16
N MET A 168 -0.89 -16.03 -15.20
CA MET A 168 -1.87 -15.31 -14.38
C MET A 168 -1.22 -14.15 -13.60
N LEU A 169 -0.10 -14.41 -12.93
CA LEU A 169 0.63 -13.36 -12.20
C LEU A 169 1.15 -12.25 -13.13
N THR A 170 1.52 -12.58 -14.38
CA THR A 170 1.93 -11.58 -15.36
C THR A 170 0.77 -10.73 -15.84
N ILE A 171 -0.43 -11.30 -15.98
CA ILE A 171 -1.62 -10.50 -16.31
C ILE A 171 -1.87 -9.45 -15.22
N LEU A 172 -1.77 -9.85 -13.95
CA LEU A 172 -1.93 -8.93 -12.82
C LEU A 172 -0.82 -7.88 -12.75
N ASN A 173 0.40 -8.23 -13.13
CA ASN A 173 1.58 -7.37 -13.02
C ASN A 173 2.18 -7.07 -14.40
N TRP A 174 1.34 -6.83 -15.39
CA TRP A 174 1.76 -6.73 -16.81
C TRP A 174 2.78 -5.62 -17.05
N PHE A 175 2.74 -4.57 -16.24
CA PHE A 175 3.67 -3.44 -16.28
C PHE A 175 5.00 -3.72 -15.59
N ASN A 176 5.10 -4.75 -14.73
CA ASN A 176 6.32 -5.03 -13.98
C ASN A 176 7.25 -5.98 -14.75
N PRO A 177 8.46 -5.56 -15.16
CA PRO A 177 9.41 -6.44 -15.87
C PRO A 177 9.86 -7.67 -15.06
N VAL A 178 9.84 -7.60 -13.73
CA VAL A 178 10.31 -8.68 -12.84
C VAL A 178 9.51 -9.97 -13.04
N ILE A 179 8.20 -9.88 -13.30
CA ILE A 179 7.38 -11.09 -13.47
C ILE A 179 7.77 -11.89 -14.73
N TYR A 180 8.22 -11.20 -15.79
CA TYR A 180 8.71 -11.84 -17.00
C TYR A 180 10.05 -12.56 -16.74
N PHE A 181 10.88 -12.02 -15.86
CA PHE A 181 12.09 -12.70 -15.42
C PHE A 181 11.80 -13.93 -14.55
N TYR A 182 10.80 -13.87 -13.67
CA TYR A 182 10.29 -15.03 -12.94
C TYR A 182 9.82 -16.13 -13.89
N ARG A 183 8.99 -15.78 -14.88
CA ARG A 183 8.51 -16.71 -15.91
C ARG A 183 9.66 -17.36 -16.68
N LYS A 184 10.72 -16.60 -16.97
CA LYS A 184 11.93 -17.14 -17.61
C LYS A 184 12.70 -18.08 -16.68
N ALA A 185 12.85 -17.70 -15.41
CA ALA A 185 13.57 -18.48 -14.40
C ALA A 185 12.88 -19.82 -14.09
N ILE A 186 11.54 -19.84 -13.98
CA ILE A 186 10.81 -21.08 -13.75
C ILE A 186 10.92 -22.02 -14.95
N LYS A 187 10.83 -21.50 -16.18
CA LYS A 187 11.02 -22.29 -17.40
C LYS A 187 12.42 -22.89 -17.45
N TYR A 188 13.45 -22.12 -17.15
CA TYR A 188 14.82 -22.64 -17.05
C TYR A 188 14.94 -23.76 -16.03
N ASN A 189 14.33 -23.59 -14.86
CA ASN A 189 14.33 -24.60 -13.82
C ASN A 189 13.67 -25.91 -14.27
N HIS A 190 12.51 -25.83 -14.92
CA HIS A 190 11.80 -26.99 -15.47
C HIS A 190 12.66 -27.79 -16.44
N GLU A 191 13.30 -27.09 -17.39
CA GLU A 191 14.17 -27.70 -18.39
C GLU A 191 15.39 -28.35 -17.73
N PHE A 192 15.99 -27.71 -16.72
CA PHE A 192 17.12 -28.29 -15.99
C PHE A 192 16.74 -29.55 -15.20
N MET A 193 15.52 -29.60 -14.65
CA MET A 193 15.00 -30.80 -13.99
C MET A 193 14.83 -31.95 -14.98
N ALA A 194 14.23 -31.67 -16.13
CA ALA A 194 14.01 -32.66 -17.18
C ALA A 194 15.34 -33.16 -17.77
N ASP A 195 16.28 -32.25 -18.08
CA ASP A 195 17.62 -32.56 -18.57
C ASP A 195 18.42 -33.43 -17.59
N LYS A 196 18.36 -33.11 -16.29
CA LYS A 196 19.05 -33.90 -15.25
C LYS A 196 18.48 -35.32 -15.16
N SER A 197 17.17 -35.48 -15.30
CA SER A 197 16.52 -36.79 -15.26
C SER A 197 16.84 -37.61 -16.52
N ALA A 198 16.82 -36.98 -17.69
CA ALA A 198 17.14 -37.63 -18.96
C ALA A 198 18.57 -38.20 -18.98
N VAL A 199 19.57 -37.43 -18.53
CA VAL A 199 20.96 -37.92 -18.41
C VAL A 199 21.10 -39.03 -17.37
N SER A 200 20.33 -38.99 -16.28
CA SER A 200 20.36 -40.06 -15.28
C SER A 200 19.85 -41.41 -15.78
N PHE A 201 19.18 -41.43 -16.94
CA PHE A 201 18.72 -42.64 -17.62
C PHE A 201 19.83 -43.36 -18.43
N GLY A 202 21.08 -42.87 -18.38
CA GLY A 202 22.25 -43.60 -18.89
C GLY A 202 22.85 -43.05 -20.19
N VAL A 203 22.48 -41.84 -20.60
CA VAL A 203 23.07 -41.16 -21.77
C VAL A 203 24.25 -40.30 -21.33
N ASP A 204 25.34 -40.27 -22.11
CA ASP A 204 26.43 -39.33 -21.84
C ASP A 204 25.95 -37.88 -21.97
N LYS A 205 26.51 -36.98 -21.15
CA LYS A 205 26.13 -35.56 -21.15
C LYS A 205 26.42 -34.89 -22.49
N SER A 206 27.47 -35.31 -23.18
CA SER A 206 27.90 -34.75 -24.47
C SER A 206 26.95 -35.18 -25.58
N ASP A 207 26.59 -36.47 -25.60
CA ASP A 207 25.63 -37.03 -26.56
C ASP A 207 24.25 -36.40 -26.40
N TYR A 208 23.81 -36.22 -25.15
CA TYR A 208 22.56 -35.52 -24.85
C TYR A 208 22.60 -34.05 -25.25
N ALA A 209 23.71 -33.34 -25.00
CA ALA A 209 23.86 -31.95 -25.45
C ALA A 209 23.82 -31.82 -27.00
N MET A 210 24.39 -32.80 -27.71
CA MET A 210 24.33 -32.86 -29.17
C MET A 210 22.92 -33.17 -29.66
N LEU A 211 22.17 -34.05 -28.97
CA LEU A 211 20.75 -34.28 -29.24
C LEU A 211 19.95 -32.97 -29.12
N LEU A 212 20.13 -32.22 -28.02
CA LEU A 212 19.44 -30.94 -27.83
C LEU A 212 19.80 -29.92 -28.92
N LEU A 213 21.08 -29.85 -29.29
CA LEU A 213 21.56 -28.94 -30.34
C LEU A 213 20.96 -29.32 -31.71
N SER A 214 21.00 -30.60 -32.07
CA SER A 214 20.50 -31.09 -33.37
C SER A 214 18.99 -30.92 -33.51
N GLN A 215 18.20 -31.17 -32.46
CA GLN A 215 16.76 -30.89 -32.45
C GLN A 215 16.45 -29.41 -32.69
N GLN A 216 17.29 -28.51 -32.15
CA GLN A 216 17.08 -27.08 -32.29
C GLN A 216 17.61 -26.49 -33.60
N MET A 217 18.63 -27.12 -34.21
CA MET A 217 19.24 -26.70 -35.48
C MET A 217 18.55 -27.30 -36.72
N GLY A 218 17.74 -28.36 -36.57
CA GLY A 218 16.99 -29.01 -37.66
C GLY A 218 15.81 -28.20 -38.23
N VAL A 219 15.63 -26.93 -37.82
CA VAL A 219 14.56 -26.04 -38.29
C VAL A 219 15.18 -24.96 -39.18
N GLN A 220 14.72 -24.87 -40.44
CA GLN A 220 15.22 -23.88 -41.40
C GLN A 220 15.16 -22.43 -40.85
N PRO A 221 16.20 -21.60 -41.05
CA PRO A 221 16.36 -20.29 -40.44
C PRO A 221 15.55 -19.16 -41.12
N ASN A 222 14.46 -19.47 -41.82
CA ASN A 222 13.69 -18.45 -42.54
C ASN A 222 12.63 -17.74 -41.68
N THR A 223 13.02 -17.32 -40.47
CA THR A 223 12.28 -16.28 -39.74
C THR A 223 13.26 -15.33 -39.04
N LEU A 224 13.44 -14.15 -39.63
CA LEU A 224 14.22 -13.00 -39.12
C LEU A 224 13.71 -12.42 -37.78
N VAL A 225 12.93 -13.17 -36.99
CA VAL A 225 12.23 -12.63 -35.80
C VAL A 225 12.41 -13.46 -34.52
N ASN A 226 12.91 -14.72 -34.53
CA ASN A 226 12.87 -15.54 -33.28
C ASN A 226 14.09 -16.41 -32.90
N SER A 227 15.22 -16.34 -33.60
CA SER A 227 16.41 -17.16 -33.22
C SER A 227 17.13 -16.67 -31.94
N PHE A 228 17.03 -15.39 -31.58
CA PHE A 228 17.75 -14.82 -30.42
C PHE A 228 17.20 -15.26 -29.05
N PHE A 229 15.89 -15.57 -28.92
CA PHE A 229 15.30 -15.96 -27.63
C PHE A 229 15.68 -17.39 -27.23
N ASN A 230 15.81 -18.31 -28.19
CA ASN A 230 16.11 -19.72 -27.94
C ASN A 230 17.61 -20.00 -27.72
N GLN A 231 18.51 -19.17 -28.26
CA GLN A 231 19.96 -19.28 -27.98
C GLN A 231 20.25 -19.15 -26.47
N SER A 232 19.56 -18.22 -25.80
CA SER A 232 19.77 -18.00 -24.36
C SER A 232 19.31 -19.18 -23.49
N LEU A 233 18.26 -19.90 -23.90
CA LEU A 233 17.76 -21.09 -23.19
C LEU A 233 18.69 -22.29 -23.39
N LEU A 234 18.98 -22.65 -24.65
CA LEU A 234 19.83 -23.79 -24.98
C LEU A 234 21.22 -23.66 -24.33
N LYS A 235 21.82 -22.47 -24.41
CA LYS A 235 23.09 -22.18 -23.74
C LYS A 235 23.02 -22.46 -22.24
N GLN A 236 21.95 -22.03 -21.56
CA GLN A 236 21.81 -22.23 -20.12
C GLN A 236 21.58 -23.70 -19.77
N ARG A 237 20.81 -24.45 -20.59
CA ARG A 237 20.62 -25.90 -20.44
C ARG A 237 21.95 -26.65 -20.53
N ILE A 238 22.73 -26.40 -21.58
CA ILE A 238 24.05 -27.03 -21.77
C ILE A 238 25.02 -26.66 -20.64
N LEU A 239 25.06 -25.39 -20.22
CA LEU A 239 25.89 -24.93 -19.10
C LEU A 239 25.52 -25.61 -17.78
N MET A 240 24.23 -25.78 -17.49
CA MET A 240 23.77 -26.45 -16.27
C MET A 240 23.94 -27.97 -16.32
N LEU A 241 23.84 -28.59 -17.50
CA LEU A 241 24.08 -30.01 -17.71
C LEU A 241 25.50 -30.43 -17.31
N HIS A 242 26.49 -29.62 -17.69
CA HIS A 242 27.90 -29.84 -17.41
C HIS A 242 28.34 -29.32 -16.05
N LYS A 243 27.42 -28.72 -15.29
CA LYS A 243 27.76 -28.15 -13.98
C LYS A 243 27.89 -29.24 -12.93
N ASN A 244 28.91 -29.10 -12.08
CA ASN A 244 29.05 -29.95 -10.89
C ASN A 244 27.92 -29.70 -9.89
N PRO A 245 27.45 -30.75 -9.19
CA PRO A 245 26.39 -30.60 -8.20
C PRO A 245 26.82 -29.68 -7.07
N SER A 246 25.90 -28.82 -6.64
CA SER A 246 26.07 -27.94 -5.50
C SER A 246 26.37 -28.71 -4.22
N LYS A 247 27.30 -28.16 -3.41
CA LYS A 247 27.64 -28.70 -2.08
C LYS A 247 26.47 -28.53 -1.11
N ARG A 248 26.40 -29.37 -0.07
CA ARG A 248 25.36 -29.29 0.97
C ARG A 248 25.30 -27.93 1.68
N ILE A 249 26.40 -27.18 1.77
CA ILE A 249 26.41 -25.83 2.36
C ILE A 249 25.51 -24.85 1.60
N ALA A 250 25.21 -25.12 0.31
CA ALA A 250 24.25 -24.33 -0.45
C ALA A 250 22.83 -24.43 0.10
N LEU A 251 22.47 -25.47 0.86
CA LEU A 251 21.15 -25.55 1.51
C LEU A 251 20.93 -24.40 2.51
N LEU A 252 21.98 -23.93 3.18
CA LEU A 252 21.88 -22.79 4.10
C LEU A 252 21.42 -21.51 3.38
N LYS A 253 21.75 -21.37 2.09
CA LYS A 253 21.29 -20.22 1.28
C LYS A 253 19.78 -20.18 1.13
N TYR A 254 19.10 -21.34 1.11
CA TYR A 254 17.64 -21.39 1.09
C TYR A 254 17.08 -21.01 2.45
N GLY A 255 17.75 -21.39 3.54
CA GLY A 255 17.39 -20.95 4.90
C GLY A 255 17.45 -19.43 5.08
N LEU A 256 18.36 -18.74 4.40
CA LEU A 256 18.46 -17.27 4.38
C LEU A 256 17.22 -16.55 3.79
N SER A 257 16.30 -17.27 3.17
CA SER A 257 15.01 -16.69 2.73
C SER A 257 14.05 -16.41 3.89
N ALA A 258 14.15 -17.16 4.99
CA ALA A 258 13.31 -16.97 6.17
C ALA A 258 13.52 -15.60 6.86
N PRO A 259 14.76 -15.14 7.15
CA PRO A 259 14.96 -13.79 7.69
C PRO A 259 14.54 -12.70 6.70
N LEU A 260 14.72 -12.90 5.39
CA LEU A 260 14.21 -11.97 4.38
C LEU A 260 12.68 -11.83 4.47
N PHE A 261 11.97 -12.95 4.59
CA PHE A 261 10.51 -12.96 4.79
C PHE A 261 10.11 -12.27 6.09
N GLY A 262 10.81 -12.55 7.21
CA GLY A 262 10.57 -11.89 8.49
C GLY A 262 10.74 -10.37 8.43
N LEU A 263 11.80 -9.90 7.76
CA LEU A 263 12.02 -8.46 7.54
C LEU A 263 10.89 -7.81 6.73
N MET A 264 10.36 -8.50 5.71
CA MET A 264 9.22 -8.01 4.92
C MET A 264 7.94 -7.87 5.77
N LEU A 265 7.68 -8.83 6.67
CA LEU A 265 6.54 -8.75 7.60
C LEU A 265 6.65 -7.58 8.57
N ILE A 266 7.85 -7.36 9.13
CA ILE A 266 8.11 -6.22 10.02
C ILE A 266 7.89 -4.90 9.26
N PHE A 267 8.43 -4.79 8.04
CA PHE A 267 8.28 -3.59 7.21
C PHE A 267 6.81 -3.30 6.88
N THR A 268 6.04 -4.31 6.48
CA THR A 268 4.59 -4.19 6.20
C THR A 268 3.85 -3.64 7.42
N SER A 269 4.18 -4.15 8.60
CA SER A 269 3.54 -3.75 9.86
C SER A 269 3.85 -2.30 10.25
N ALA A 270 5.10 -1.86 10.03
CA ALA A 270 5.54 -0.51 10.35
C ALA A 270 4.87 0.56 9.46
N THR A 271 4.69 0.30 8.17
CA THR A 271 4.04 1.25 7.24
C THR A 271 2.60 1.56 7.65
N ILE A 272 1.86 0.54 8.11
CA ILE A 272 0.43 0.68 8.48
C ILE A 272 0.25 1.48 9.79
N SER A 273 1.15 1.31 10.76
CA SER A 273 1.08 2.02 12.05
C SER A 273 1.20 3.54 11.90
N LYS A 274 2.04 4.00 10.97
CA LYS A 274 2.22 5.43 10.67
C LYS A 274 0.92 6.06 10.13
N GLU A 275 0.20 5.35 9.25
CA GLU A 275 -1.06 5.84 8.66
C GLU A 275 -2.14 6.02 9.74
N GLN A 276 -2.29 5.07 10.67
CA GLN A 276 -3.25 5.16 11.77
C GLN A 276 -2.92 6.30 12.75
N THR A 277 -1.64 6.53 13.02
CA THR A 277 -1.21 7.62 13.92
C THR A 277 -1.57 9.00 13.34
N ILE A 278 -1.38 9.19 12.03
CA ILE A 278 -1.74 10.42 11.32
C ILE A 278 -3.26 10.64 11.33
N LEU A 279 -4.06 9.59 11.12
CA LEU A 279 -5.52 9.67 11.18
C LEU A 279 -6.00 10.05 12.58
N ASN A 280 -5.45 9.43 13.63
CA ASN A 280 -5.78 9.77 15.02
C ASN A 280 -5.42 11.22 15.39
N ILE A 281 -4.29 11.72 14.87
CA ILE A 281 -3.90 13.13 15.06
C ILE A 281 -4.88 14.05 14.31
N SER A 282 -5.23 13.72 13.07
CA SER A 282 -6.19 14.50 12.28
C SER A 282 -7.57 14.54 12.93
N GLU A 283 -8.03 13.42 13.49
CA GLU A 283 -9.30 13.33 14.19
C GLU A 283 -9.29 14.12 15.51
N LYS A 284 -8.21 14.02 16.30
CA LYS A 284 -8.05 14.85 17.51
C LYS A 284 -8.01 16.35 17.18
N ILE A 285 -7.37 16.73 16.08
CA ILE A 285 -7.35 18.11 15.58
C ILE A 285 -8.78 18.52 15.21
N LYS A 286 -9.50 17.75 14.40
CA LYS A 286 -10.89 18.05 14.02
C LYS A 286 -11.83 18.14 15.22
N LEU A 287 -11.70 17.24 16.20
CA LEU A 287 -12.47 17.25 17.43
C LEU A 287 -12.19 18.51 18.24
N ASN A 288 -10.92 18.90 18.39
CA ASN A 288 -10.55 20.11 19.14
C ASN A 288 -11.05 21.39 18.45
N TYR A 289 -10.85 21.51 17.13
CA TYR A 289 -11.40 22.64 16.37
C TYR A 289 -12.94 22.65 16.35
N GLY A 290 -13.59 21.50 16.27
CA GLY A 290 -15.06 21.36 16.34
C GLY A 290 -15.63 21.72 17.71
N LEU A 291 -14.99 21.28 18.79
CA LEU A 291 -15.35 21.65 20.17
C LEU A 291 -15.19 23.16 20.42
N ARG A 292 -14.11 23.76 19.91
CA ARG A 292 -13.92 25.22 19.98
C ARG A 292 -15.00 25.98 19.22
N PHE A 293 -15.29 25.57 17.98
CA PHE A 293 -16.30 26.24 17.15
C PHE A 293 -17.71 26.14 17.73
N THR A 294 -18.08 24.98 18.27
CA THR A 294 -19.39 24.76 18.92
C THR A 294 -19.55 25.56 20.21
N ALA A 295 -18.50 25.72 21.02
CA ALA A 295 -18.55 26.52 22.25
C ALA A 295 -18.90 28.00 21.98
N PHE A 296 -18.26 28.65 21.00
CA PHE A 296 -18.57 30.04 20.66
C PHE A 296 -19.96 30.19 20.04
N GLN A 297 -20.37 29.22 19.22
CA GLN A 297 -21.69 29.24 18.61
C GLN A 297 -22.80 29.02 19.64
N GLN A 298 -22.57 28.17 20.64
CA GLN A 298 -23.51 27.94 21.74
C GLN A 298 -23.61 29.16 22.65
N VAL A 299 -22.49 29.79 23.02
CA VAL A 299 -22.51 31.05 23.77
C VAL A 299 -23.19 32.15 22.95
N GLY A 300 -22.91 32.26 21.66
CA GLY A 300 -23.59 33.21 20.78
C GLY A 300 -25.11 33.01 20.79
N LYS A 301 -25.59 31.78 20.56
CA LYS A 301 -27.03 31.44 20.62
C LYS A 301 -27.64 31.69 22.00
N TYR A 302 -26.91 31.38 23.07
CA TYR A 302 -27.39 31.63 24.43
C TYR A 302 -27.52 33.13 24.69
N LEU A 303 -26.51 33.93 24.35
CA LEU A 303 -26.56 35.39 24.45
C LEU A 303 -27.69 35.99 23.60
N GLU A 304 -27.97 35.41 22.44
CA GLU A 304 -29.10 35.79 21.59
C GLU A 304 -30.46 35.44 22.23
N TYR A 305 -30.55 34.31 22.94
CA TYR A 305 -31.74 33.92 23.70
C TYR A 305 -32.01 34.82 24.91
N ILE A 306 -30.95 35.25 25.62
CA ILE A 306 -31.07 36.13 26.79
C ILE A 306 -30.87 37.62 26.45
N LYS A 307 -30.89 38.01 25.17
CA LYS A 307 -30.59 39.37 24.72
C LYS A 307 -31.51 40.45 25.30
N ASP A 308 -32.72 40.06 25.69
CA ASP A 308 -33.73 40.96 26.28
C ASP A 308 -33.51 41.18 27.79
N GLN A 309 -32.51 40.51 28.39
CA GLN A 309 -32.08 40.73 29.77
C GLN A 309 -30.95 41.76 29.85
N ASN A 310 -30.69 42.30 31.04
CA ASN A 310 -29.57 43.22 31.23
C ASN A 310 -28.25 42.44 31.36
N LEU A 311 -27.54 42.28 30.24
CA LEU A 311 -26.33 41.45 30.14
C LEU A 311 -25.01 42.19 30.46
N VAL A 312 -25.08 43.49 30.74
CA VAL A 312 -23.92 44.31 31.08
C VAL A 312 -24.03 44.73 32.54
N SER A 313 -23.04 44.33 33.34
CA SER A 313 -23.01 44.71 34.76
C SER A 313 -22.90 46.23 34.94
N LYS A 314 -23.61 46.75 35.96
CA LYS A 314 -23.54 48.16 36.38
C LYS A 314 -22.15 48.54 36.93
N SER A 315 -21.37 47.57 37.38
CA SER A 315 -20.01 47.79 37.89
C SER A 315 -18.95 47.80 36.77
N ALA A 316 -19.33 47.44 35.54
CA ALA A 316 -18.43 47.50 34.40
C ALA A 316 -18.11 48.95 34.02
N LYS A 317 -16.83 49.22 33.78
CA LYS A 317 -16.34 50.54 33.34
C LYS A 317 -16.09 50.50 31.85
N ILE A 318 -16.86 51.27 31.10
CA ILE A 318 -16.77 51.33 29.64
C ILE A 318 -16.42 52.77 29.25
N THR A 319 -15.22 52.99 28.71
CA THR A 319 -14.69 54.31 28.34
C THR A 319 -14.30 54.33 26.86
N ASN A 320 -14.79 55.33 26.12
CA ASN A 320 -14.49 55.50 24.68
C ASN A 320 -14.64 54.20 23.85
N SER A 321 -15.65 53.39 24.14
CA SER A 321 -15.78 52.02 23.60
C SER A 321 -17.18 51.76 23.05
N VAL A 322 -17.27 50.87 22.06
CA VAL A 322 -18.52 50.49 21.40
C VAL A 322 -18.88 49.05 21.76
N ILE A 323 -20.08 48.85 22.30
CA ILE A 323 -20.63 47.53 22.60
C ILE A 323 -21.67 47.18 21.55
N ILE A 324 -21.52 46.02 20.91
CA ILE A 324 -22.43 45.54 19.86
C ILE A 324 -23.18 44.31 20.40
N PRO A 325 -24.48 44.42 20.75
CA PRO A 325 -25.26 43.29 21.26
C PRO A 325 -25.42 42.14 20.24
N PRO A 326 -25.65 40.90 20.70
CA PRO A 326 -25.74 40.48 22.09
C PRO A 326 -24.34 40.23 22.69
N VAL A 327 -24.10 40.76 23.89
CA VAL A 327 -22.83 40.69 24.61
C VAL A 327 -23.10 40.56 26.11
N TYR A 328 -22.32 39.71 26.80
CA TYR A 328 -22.28 39.65 28.25
C TYR A 328 -21.00 40.29 28.78
N ILE A 329 -21.13 41.17 29.79
CA ILE A 329 -20.00 41.81 30.47
C ILE A 329 -20.19 41.68 31.98
N GLY A 330 -19.27 40.94 32.61
CA GLY A 330 -19.25 40.68 34.05
C GLY A 330 -18.84 41.87 34.91
N ASP A 331 -18.87 41.65 36.22
CA ASP A 331 -18.61 42.65 37.23
C ASP A 331 -17.17 43.19 37.18
N ASN A 332 -17.01 44.50 37.39
CA ASN A 332 -15.72 45.19 37.42
C ASN A 332 -14.86 45.02 36.15
N ALA A 333 -15.45 44.61 35.02
CA ALA A 333 -14.74 44.59 33.75
C ALA A 333 -14.41 46.02 33.30
N GLU A 334 -13.22 46.22 32.72
CA GLU A 334 -12.74 47.52 32.26
C GLU A 334 -12.52 47.47 30.74
N ILE A 335 -13.34 48.18 29.98
CA ILE A 335 -13.27 48.23 28.51
C ILE A 335 -12.92 49.67 28.11
N ASN A 336 -11.75 49.85 27.50
CA ASN A 336 -11.23 51.16 27.11
C ASN A 336 -10.83 51.19 25.63
N ASN A 337 -11.24 52.24 24.90
CA ASN A 337 -10.89 52.44 23.49
C ASN A 337 -11.09 51.18 22.60
N SER A 338 -12.16 50.43 22.83
CA SER A 338 -12.34 49.08 22.27
C SER A 338 -13.73 48.85 21.68
N VAL A 339 -13.83 47.85 20.80
CA VAL A 339 -15.10 47.38 20.23
C VAL A 339 -15.36 45.94 20.70
N VAL A 340 -16.45 45.72 21.41
CA VAL A 340 -16.80 44.39 21.95
C VAL A 340 -18.16 43.96 21.42
N GLY A 341 -18.17 42.91 20.60
CA GLY A 341 -19.37 42.28 20.06
C GLY A 341 -19.38 42.14 18.52
N PRO A 342 -20.42 41.47 17.97
CA PRO A 342 -21.46 40.71 18.67
C PRO A 342 -21.00 39.32 19.13
N HIS A 343 -21.80 38.69 19.98
CA HIS A 343 -21.62 37.33 20.53
C HIS A 343 -20.33 37.18 21.35
N VAL A 344 -20.10 38.12 22.27
CA VAL A 344 -18.93 38.09 23.15
C VAL A 344 -19.38 37.94 24.60
N SER A 345 -18.66 37.10 25.34
CA SER A 345 -18.78 37.00 26.80
C SER A 345 -17.49 37.47 27.44
N ILE A 346 -17.55 38.50 28.27
CA ILE A 346 -16.44 39.05 29.06
C ILE A 346 -16.66 38.72 30.53
N GLY A 347 -15.72 38.01 31.15
CA GLY A 347 -15.72 37.63 32.56
C GLY A 347 -15.41 38.79 33.50
N ASN A 348 -15.56 38.53 34.80
CA ASN A 348 -15.40 39.51 35.86
C ASN A 348 -13.95 40.03 35.94
N GLY A 349 -13.76 41.33 36.19
CA GLY A 349 -12.45 41.95 36.38
C GLY A 349 -11.54 41.95 35.15
N THR A 350 -12.06 41.58 33.99
CA THR A 350 -11.31 41.50 32.73
C THR A 350 -11.09 42.88 32.13
N LYS A 351 -9.90 43.09 31.55
CA LYS A 351 -9.47 44.37 30.97
C LYS A 351 -9.29 44.25 29.46
N VAL A 352 -9.94 45.12 28.70
CA VAL A 352 -9.84 45.17 27.24
C VAL A 352 -9.47 46.59 26.84
N THR A 353 -8.29 46.78 26.24
CA THR A 353 -7.81 48.10 25.82
C THR A 353 -7.39 48.10 24.36
N ASP A 354 -7.74 49.14 23.60
CA ASP A 354 -7.31 49.32 22.21
C ASP A 354 -7.57 48.10 21.32
N SER A 355 -8.70 47.41 21.52
CA SER A 355 -8.94 46.07 20.96
C SER A 355 -10.33 45.90 20.36
N ILE A 356 -10.45 44.95 19.43
CA ILE A 356 -11.70 44.50 18.81
C ILE A 356 -11.92 43.04 19.17
N VAL A 357 -13.06 42.73 19.79
CA VAL A 357 -13.41 41.36 20.21
C VAL A 357 -14.76 40.99 19.60
N LYS A 358 -14.84 39.87 18.87
CA LYS A 358 -16.10 39.36 18.28
C LYS A 358 -16.21 37.84 18.41
N LYS A 359 -17.41 37.28 18.59
CA LYS A 359 -17.65 35.82 18.64
C LYS A 359 -16.66 35.08 19.55
N SER A 360 -16.39 35.59 20.75
CA SER A 360 -15.28 35.13 21.60
C SER A 360 -15.70 35.05 23.07
N ILE A 361 -15.02 34.18 23.82
CA ILE A 361 -15.24 33.99 25.26
C ILE A 361 -13.97 34.41 25.99
N VAL A 362 -14.07 35.43 26.83
CA VAL A 362 -12.97 35.90 27.66
C VAL A 362 -13.37 35.64 29.11
N GLN A 363 -12.63 34.78 29.80
CA GLN A 363 -12.90 34.43 31.18
C GLN A 363 -12.40 35.53 32.13
N GLU A 364 -12.36 35.26 33.43
CA GLU A 364 -12.17 36.29 34.46
C GLU A 364 -10.74 36.81 34.54
N LYS A 365 -10.59 38.09 34.90
CA LYS A 365 -9.31 38.77 35.14
C LYS A 365 -8.33 38.71 33.96
N ALA A 366 -8.80 38.40 32.76
CA ALA A 366 -7.97 38.38 31.57
C ALA A 366 -7.63 39.81 31.13
N THR A 367 -6.55 39.97 30.38
CA THR A 367 -6.10 41.26 29.84
C THR A 367 -5.89 41.16 28.33
N ILE A 368 -6.55 42.01 27.56
CA ILE A 368 -6.44 42.10 26.10
C ILE A 368 -5.99 43.51 25.74
N LYS A 369 -4.90 43.64 24.98
CA LYS A 369 -4.35 44.93 24.54
C LYS A 369 -4.01 44.93 23.06
N ASN A 370 -4.27 46.03 22.37
CA ASN A 370 -3.84 46.26 20.97
C ASN A 370 -4.22 45.10 20.01
N ALA A 371 -5.39 44.49 20.19
CA ALA A 371 -5.72 43.20 19.60
C ALA A 371 -7.04 43.13 18.84
N ASN A 372 -7.04 42.40 17.72
CA ASN A 372 -8.26 42.05 16.99
C ASN A 372 -8.50 40.53 17.07
N ILE A 373 -9.40 40.09 17.95
CA ILE A 373 -9.66 38.68 18.20
C ILE A 373 -11.05 38.24 17.78
N SER A 374 -11.13 37.05 17.19
CA SER A 374 -12.39 36.43 16.78
C SER A 374 -12.39 34.92 16.85
N ASN A 375 -13.52 34.30 17.22
CA ASN A 375 -13.62 32.86 17.50
C ASN A 375 -12.57 32.39 18.53
N SER A 376 -12.28 33.26 19.50
CA SER A 376 -11.18 33.09 20.43
C SER A 376 -11.68 32.82 21.85
N MET A 377 -10.93 32.00 22.59
CA MET A 377 -11.15 31.77 24.02
C MET A 377 -9.93 32.26 24.80
N LEU A 378 -10.13 33.11 25.78
CA LEU A 378 -9.08 33.51 26.71
C LEU A 378 -9.45 33.01 28.10
N GLY A 379 -8.58 32.19 28.68
CA GLY A 379 -8.71 31.65 30.02
C GLY A 379 -8.55 32.69 31.14
N ASN A 380 -8.73 32.24 32.38
CA ASN A 380 -8.64 33.10 33.55
C ASN A 380 -7.24 33.69 33.71
N SER A 381 -7.15 34.98 34.04
CA SER A 381 -5.88 35.71 34.20
C SER A 381 -4.93 35.62 32.99
N ALA A 382 -5.43 35.26 31.81
CA ALA A 382 -4.63 35.23 30.59
C ALA A 382 -4.38 36.64 30.07
N THR A 383 -3.19 36.91 29.56
CA THR A 383 -2.83 38.19 28.93
C THR A 383 -2.51 37.98 27.45
N PHE A 384 -3.16 38.75 26.58
CA PHE A 384 -2.88 38.78 25.15
C PHE A 384 -2.63 40.22 24.70
N GLU A 385 -1.50 40.44 24.03
CA GLU A 385 -1.16 41.69 23.37
C GLU A 385 -0.66 41.41 21.95
N GLY A 386 -1.26 42.03 20.93
CA GLY A 386 -0.80 41.87 19.54
C GLY A 386 -1.92 41.95 18.48
N ARG A 387 -1.56 42.14 17.21
CA ARG A 387 -2.46 42.73 16.19
C ARG A 387 -3.73 41.96 15.82
N SER A 388 -3.68 40.66 15.51
CA SER A 388 -4.87 39.89 15.07
C SER A 388 -4.70 38.40 15.30
N ALA A 389 -5.66 37.74 15.95
CA ALA A 389 -5.58 36.30 16.21
C ALA A 389 -6.94 35.59 16.39
N ASP A 390 -7.02 34.37 15.85
CA ASP A 390 -8.01 33.34 16.23
C ASP A 390 -7.28 32.30 17.10
N LEU A 391 -7.50 32.34 18.41
CA LEU A 391 -6.66 31.62 19.36
C LEU A 391 -7.44 31.14 20.60
N SER A 392 -6.89 30.13 21.27
CA SER A 392 -7.36 29.68 22.58
C SER A 392 -6.20 29.74 23.55
N VAL A 393 -6.20 30.74 24.44
CA VAL A 393 -5.21 30.88 25.50
C VAL A 393 -5.77 30.20 26.75
N GLY A 394 -5.02 29.25 27.31
CA GLY A 394 -5.36 28.67 28.62
C GLY A 394 -5.10 29.66 29.76
N ASP A 395 -5.58 29.34 30.96
CA ASP A 395 -5.44 30.18 32.15
C ASP A 395 -3.97 30.54 32.46
N PHE A 396 -3.74 31.73 33.03
CA PHE A 396 -2.45 32.25 33.49
C PHE A 396 -1.33 32.35 32.45
N ASN A 397 -1.65 32.26 31.16
CA ASN A 397 -0.65 32.44 30.10
C ASN A 397 -0.52 33.90 29.68
N VAL A 398 0.68 34.29 29.24
CA VAL A 398 0.99 35.62 28.71
C VAL A 398 1.53 35.46 27.28
N ILE A 399 0.86 36.09 26.32
CA ILE A 399 1.25 36.10 24.91
C ILE A 399 1.36 37.55 24.47
N ILE A 400 2.54 37.94 23.97
CA ILE A 400 2.86 39.29 23.50
C ILE A 400 3.44 39.15 22.09
N GLN A 401 2.82 39.79 21.09
CA GLN A 401 3.11 39.62 19.66
C GLN A 401 3.25 40.93 18.89
#